data_AF-A0A258FJX9-F1
#
_entry.id   AF-A0A258FJX9-F1
#
_cell.length_a   1.000
_cell.length_b   1.000
_cell.length_c   1.000
_cell.angle_alpha   90.00
_cell.angle_beta   90.00
_cell.angle_gamma   90.00
#
_symmetry.space_group_name_H-M   'P 1'
#
loop_
_entity.id
_entity.type
_entity.pdbx_description
1 polymer ?
#
loop_
_entity_poly.entity_id
_entity_poly.type
_entity_poly.pdbx_seq_one_letter_code
_entity_poly.pdbx_strand_id
1 'polypeptide(L)'
;MSDWDFLHDMHHEGYSPEQIADAAACGYNPWEGGTDYWAGETDYEDDEEFSASCLQVNPELTMIFEGLVDNARSYHALTGRYLQIWGELGELYAEINYDIKRHKPHTRCSDGKLGNDFVEIKTISPEKDGEQVQVKRAGNFNRLLVIKITEQFEFEGRMIKRKGLSKGEGVYARVSWSNIPPTKDEPQA
;
A
#
# COMPACT_ATOMS: atom_id res chain seq x y z
N MET A 1 -10.61 -0.52 -26.63
CA MET A 1 -9.99 -1.69 -25.99
C MET A 1 -10.22 -1.48 -24.51
N SER A 2 -10.88 -2.41 -23.85
CA SER A 2 -11.19 -2.29 -22.42
C SER A 2 -9.90 -2.42 -21.63
N ASP A 3 -9.72 -1.64 -20.57
CA ASP A 3 -8.55 -1.70 -19.67
C ASP A 3 -8.35 -3.09 -19.01
N TRP A 4 -9.27 -4.03 -19.26
CA TRP A 4 -9.27 -5.40 -18.76
C TRP A 4 -9.09 -6.48 -19.83
N ASP A 5 -8.92 -6.12 -21.11
CA ASP A 5 -8.77 -7.10 -22.20
C ASP A 5 -7.57 -8.03 -21.95
N PHE A 6 -6.51 -7.53 -21.31
CA PHE A 6 -5.31 -8.30 -20.97
C PHE A 6 -5.56 -9.45 -19.97
N LEU A 7 -6.60 -9.38 -19.14
CA LEU A 7 -6.95 -10.49 -18.23
C LEU A 7 -7.50 -11.70 -18.99
N HIS A 8 -8.18 -11.46 -20.12
CA HIS A 8 -8.61 -12.53 -21.01
C HIS A 8 -7.42 -13.18 -21.72
N ASP A 9 -6.43 -12.39 -22.10
CA ASP A 9 -5.18 -12.88 -22.68
C ASP A 9 -4.41 -13.74 -21.67
N MET A 10 -4.31 -13.30 -20.41
CA MET A 10 -3.72 -14.11 -19.33
C MET A 10 -4.46 -15.44 -19.11
N HIS A 11 -5.78 -15.44 -19.17
CA HIS A 11 -6.54 -16.70 -19.07
C HIS A 11 -6.24 -17.65 -20.23
N HIS A 12 -6.12 -17.13 -21.46
CA HIS A 12 -5.77 -17.94 -22.64
C HIS A 12 -4.31 -18.42 -22.63
N GLU A 13 -3.39 -17.62 -22.08
CA GLU A 13 -1.97 -17.95 -21.94
C GLU A 13 -1.69 -18.94 -20.80
N GLY A 14 -2.72 -19.35 -20.05
CA GLY A 14 -2.64 -20.42 -19.05
C GLY A 14 -2.14 -19.96 -17.68
N TYR A 15 -2.20 -18.67 -17.37
CA TYR A 15 -1.89 -18.15 -16.04
C TYR A 15 -2.89 -18.69 -15.01
N SER A 16 -2.41 -18.88 -13.77
CA SER A 16 -3.26 -19.38 -12.69
C SER A 16 -4.33 -18.36 -12.27
N PRO A 17 -5.46 -18.80 -11.69
CA PRO A 17 -6.49 -17.89 -11.17
C PRO A 17 -5.94 -16.86 -10.18
N GLU A 18 -4.92 -17.22 -9.41
CA GLU A 18 -4.26 -16.32 -8.46
C GLU A 18 -3.42 -15.25 -9.16
N GLN A 19 -2.76 -15.58 -10.28
CA GLN A 19 -2.00 -14.62 -11.09
C GLN A 19 -2.94 -13.64 -11.80
N ILE A 20 -4.09 -14.11 -12.27
CA ILE A 20 -5.13 -13.27 -12.89
C ILE A 20 -5.77 -12.35 -11.84
N ALA A 21 -6.01 -12.83 -10.62
CA ALA A 21 -6.52 -12.00 -9.53
C ALA A 21 -5.52 -10.91 -9.09
N ASP A 22 -4.23 -11.24 -9.04
CA ASP A 22 -3.14 -10.30 -8.74
C ASP A 22 -3.02 -9.22 -9.82
N ALA A 23 -3.10 -9.63 -11.09
CA ALA A 23 -3.14 -8.73 -12.24
C ALA A 23 -4.38 -7.82 -12.25
N ALA A 24 -5.53 -8.36 -11.86
CA ALA A 24 -6.77 -7.59 -11.72
C ALA A 24 -6.67 -6.54 -10.59
N ALA A 25 -6.02 -6.88 -9.47
CA ALA A 25 -5.78 -5.95 -8.37
C ALA A 25 -4.79 -4.83 -8.74
N CYS A 26 -3.83 -5.12 -9.62
CA CYS A 26 -2.83 -4.16 -10.08
C CYS A 26 -3.27 -3.32 -11.29
N GLY A 27 -4.26 -3.77 -12.07
CA GLY A 27 -4.69 -3.13 -13.31
C GLY A 27 -3.71 -3.31 -14.50
N TYR A 28 -2.76 -4.26 -14.41
CA TYR A 28 -1.84 -4.65 -15.48
C TYR A 28 -1.34 -6.08 -15.25
N ASN A 29 -0.79 -6.76 -16.28
CA ASN A 29 -0.18 -8.08 -16.13
C ASN A 29 1.25 -7.96 -15.56
N PRO A 30 1.51 -8.40 -14.31
CA PRO A 30 2.85 -8.26 -13.71
C PRO A 30 3.90 -9.20 -14.32
N TRP A 31 3.45 -10.18 -15.11
CA TRP A 31 4.24 -11.28 -15.67
C TRP A 31 4.49 -11.12 -17.17
N GLU A 32 3.87 -10.12 -17.81
CA GLU A 32 4.21 -9.71 -19.17
C GLU A 32 5.63 -9.14 -19.18
N GLY A 33 6.50 -9.74 -20.01
CA GLY A 33 7.91 -9.33 -20.15
C GLY A 33 8.88 -10.28 -19.43
N GLY A 34 9.07 -11.47 -20.00
CA GLY A 34 10.25 -12.27 -19.74
C GLY A 34 11.51 -11.49 -20.11
N THR A 35 12.36 -11.22 -19.13
CA THR A 35 13.82 -11.04 -19.25
C THR A 35 14.35 -10.43 -20.56
N ASP A 36 13.98 -9.19 -20.93
CA ASP A 36 14.87 -8.30 -21.74
C ASP A 36 14.38 -6.85 -21.98
N TYR A 37 13.40 -6.33 -21.24
CA TYR A 37 13.05 -4.90 -21.33
C TYR A 37 13.83 -4.07 -20.32
N TRP A 38 15.08 -3.81 -20.73
CA TRP A 38 15.98 -2.70 -20.42
C TRP A 38 16.25 -2.29 -18.96
N ALA A 39 17.52 -2.51 -18.59
CA ALA A 39 18.36 -1.55 -17.90
C ALA A 39 18.30 -0.15 -18.57
N GLY A 40 17.30 0.65 -18.21
CA GLY A 40 17.22 2.08 -18.54
C GLY A 40 17.54 2.90 -17.31
N GLU A 41 18.60 3.68 -17.42
CA GLU A 41 19.11 4.75 -16.58
C GLU A 41 18.23 5.23 -15.41
N THR A 42 18.83 5.16 -14.23
CA THR A 42 18.50 5.96 -13.07
C THR A 42 18.65 7.45 -13.39
N ASP A 43 17.56 8.09 -13.76
CA ASP A 43 17.40 9.54 -13.61
C ASP A 43 16.56 9.80 -12.35
N TYR A 44 17.20 9.57 -11.20
CA TYR A 44 16.84 10.32 -10.01
C TYR A 44 17.66 11.61 -10.09
N GLU A 45 17.05 12.66 -10.64
CA GLU A 45 17.50 14.01 -10.34
C GLU A 45 17.33 14.15 -8.82
N ASP A 46 18.47 14.07 -8.14
CA ASP A 46 18.65 14.36 -6.72
C ASP A 46 18.40 15.87 -6.58
N ASP A 47 17.12 16.25 -6.60
CA ASP A 47 16.72 17.63 -6.36
C ASP A 47 17.06 18.00 -4.92
N GLU A 48 17.82 19.07 -4.86
CA GLU A 48 18.52 19.65 -3.74
C GLU A 48 17.65 19.95 -2.51
N GLU A 49 18.38 20.01 -1.39
CA GLU A 49 18.05 20.71 -0.15
C GLU A 49 16.90 20.16 0.70
N PHE A 50 17.33 19.37 1.68
CA PHE A 50 16.77 19.32 3.03
C PHE A 50 16.67 20.74 3.61
N SER A 51 15.62 21.47 3.26
CA SER A 51 15.18 22.61 4.06
C SER A 51 14.33 22.07 5.20
N ALA A 52 14.75 22.34 6.42
CA ALA A 52 14.00 22.09 7.65
C ALA A 52 12.76 22.99 7.72
N SER A 53 11.86 22.86 6.74
CA SER A 53 10.53 23.44 6.78
C SER A 53 9.62 22.46 7.49
N CYS A 54 8.87 22.97 8.45
CA CYS A 54 7.84 22.23 9.16
C CYS A 54 6.99 21.40 8.19
N LEU A 55 6.97 20.09 8.45
CA LEU A 55 6.08 19.06 7.90
C LEU A 55 4.64 19.60 7.80
N GLN A 56 4.29 20.19 6.66
CA GLN A 56 2.93 20.64 6.41
C GLN A 56 2.22 19.57 5.60
N VAL A 57 1.47 18.73 6.31
CA VAL A 57 0.43 17.89 5.71
C VAL A 57 -0.45 18.80 4.87
N ASN A 58 -0.67 18.43 3.60
CA ASN A 58 -1.52 19.20 2.70
C ASN A 58 -2.95 19.26 3.27
N PRO A 59 -3.47 20.44 3.67
CA PRO A 59 -4.79 20.54 4.29
C PRO A 59 -5.91 20.10 3.34
N GLU A 60 -5.74 20.27 2.03
CA GLU A 60 -6.70 19.80 1.03
C GLU A 60 -6.76 18.27 0.98
N LEU A 61 -5.60 17.61 1.13
CA LEU A 61 -5.54 16.14 1.20
C LEU A 61 -6.25 15.61 2.45
N THR A 62 -6.07 16.26 3.60
CA THR A 62 -6.78 15.92 4.84
C THR A 62 -8.30 16.05 4.65
N MET A 63 -8.76 17.14 4.03
CA MET A 63 -10.19 17.33 3.74
C MET A 63 -10.75 16.25 2.81
N ILE A 64 -9.99 15.86 1.77
CA ILE A 64 -10.37 14.77 0.87
C ILE A 64 -10.45 13.45 1.64
N PHE A 65 -9.45 13.14 2.46
CA PHE A 65 -9.43 11.93 3.29
C PHE A 65 -10.64 11.85 4.22
N GLU A 66 -10.90 12.90 4.99
CA GLU A 66 -12.05 12.98 5.91
C GLU A 66 -13.37 12.82 5.14
N GLY A 67 -13.52 13.51 4.01
CA GLY A 67 -14.68 13.38 3.15
C GLY A 67 -14.89 11.97 2.61
N LEU A 68 -13.82 11.27 2.20
CA LEU A 68 -13.90 9.88 1.75
C LEU A 68 -14.31 8.94 2.88
N VAL A 69 -13.77 9.12 4.09
CA VAL A 69 -14.13 8.34 5.27
C VAL A 69 -15.60 8.55 5.64
N ASP A 70 -16.07 9.80 5.66
CA ASP A 70 -17.45 10.12 5.99
C ASP A 70 -18.45 9.58 4.97
N ASN A 71 -18.11 9.64 3.68
CA ASN A 71 -18.91 9.05 2.62
C ASN A 71 -18.95 7.52 2.73
N ALA A 72 -17.82 6.87 3.00
CA ALA A 72 -17.76 5.42 3.18
C ALA A 72 -18.57 4.97 4.40
N ARG A 73 -18.49 5.72 5.51
CA ARG A 73 -19.29 5.48 6.72
C ARG A 73 -20.78 5.64 6.44
N SER A 74 -21.17 6.72 5.77
CA SER A 74 -22.57 7.01 5.42
C SER A 74 -23.14 5.98 4.46
N TYR A 75 -22.34 5.55 3.47
CA TYR A 75 -22.72 4.50 2.53
C TYR A 75 -22.96 3.17 3.25
N HIS A 76 -22.08 2.78 4.17
CA HIS A 76 -22.25 1.57 4.97
C HIS A 76 -23.49 1.65 5.86
N ALA A 77 -23.71 2.77 6.55
CA ALA A 77 -24.89 2.97 7.39
C ALA A 77 -26.20 2.88 6.59
N LEU A 78 -26.21 3.38 5.34
CA LEU A 78 -27.40 3.38 4.49
C LEU A 78 -27.65 2.02 3.82
N THR A 79 -26.59 1.33 3.38
CA THR A 79 -26.72 0.16 2.49
C THR A 79 -26.38 -1.16 3.15
N GLY A 80 -25.72 -1.14 4.31
CA GLY A 80 -25.14 -2.32 4.96
C GLY A 80 -23.93 -2.92 4.22
N ARG A 81 -23.35 -2.20 3.24
CA ARG A 81 -22.21 -2.64 2.44
C ARG A 81 -21.04 -1.67 2.59
N TYR A 82 -19.82 -2.18 2.52
CA TYR A 82 -18.63 -1.34 2.56
C TYR A 82 -18.20 -0.88 1.15
N LEU A 83 -17.79 0.39 1.04
CA LEU A 83 -17.07 0.86 -0.15
C LEU A 83 -15.68 0.23 -0.17
N GLN A 84 -15.33 -0.44 -1.28
CA GLN A 84 -14.07 -1.17 -1.43
C GLN A 84 -12.91 -0.24 -1.81
N ILE A 85 -12.69 0.81 -1.02
CA ILE A 85 -11.63 1.83 -1.20
C ILE A 85 -10.54 1.74 -0.11
N TRP A 86 -10.46 0.62 0.60
CA TRP A 86 -9.60 0.45 1.76
C TRP A 86 -8.10 0.65 1.49
N GLY A 87 -7.62 0.22 0.33
CA GLY A 87 -6.22 0.44 -0.08
C GLY A 87 -5.91 1.93 -0.14
N GLU A 88 -6.72 2.68 -0.88
CA GLU A 88 -6.57 4.13 -1.04
C GLU A 88 -6.68 4.88 0.30
N LEU A 89 -7.65 4.53 1.13
CA LEU A 89 -7.77 5.12 2.48
C LEU A 89 -6.55 4.84 3.35
N GLY A 90 -5.95 3.66 3.24
CA GLY A 90 -4.72 3.32 3.96
C GLY A 90 -3.52 4.12 3.47
N GLU A 91 -3.38 4.31 2.16
CA GLU A 91 -2.31 5.11 1.57
C GLU A 91 -2.44 6.62 1.92
N LEU A 92 -3.64 7.18 1.83
CA LEU A 92 -3.91 8.57 2.24
C LEU A 92 -3.62 8.79 3.72
N TYR A 93 -4.07 7.86 4.58
CA TYR A 93 -3.78 7.92 6.00
C TYR A 93 -2.28 7.86 6.29
N ALA A 94 -1.53 7.04 5.54
CA ALA A 94 -0.07 6.95 5.65
C ALA A 94 0.63 8.25 5.24
N GLU A 95 0.21 8.89 4.16
CA GLU A 95 0.74 10.19 3.73
C GLU A 95 0.48 11.27 4.80
N ILE A 96 -0.72 11.32 5.35
CA ILE A 96 -1.15 12.31 6.34
C ILE A 96 -0.46 12.12 7.70
N ASN A 97 -0.33 10.87 8.19
CA ASN A 97 0.06 10.60 9.59
C ASN A 97 1.49 10.09 9.75
N TYR A 98 2.10 9.58 8.68
CA TYR A 98 3.44 8.97 8.73
C TYR A 98 4.45 9.67 7.81
N ASP A 99 4.08 10.81 7.21
CA ASP A 99 4.92 11.58 6.27
C ASP A 99 5.41 10.71 5.09
N ILE A 100 4.56 9.77 4.65
CA ILE A 100 4.90 8.94 3.50
C ILE A 100 4.71 9.75 2.23
N LYS A 101 5.79 9.96 1.49
CA LYS A 101 5.73 10.48 0.12
C LYS A 101 5.32 9.35 -0.82
N ARG A 102 4.06 9.32 -1.23
CA ARG A 102 3.55 8.32 -2.19
C ARG A 102 4.26 8.43 -3.53
N HIS A 103 4.52 7.29 -4.16
CA HIS A 103 4.98 7.29 -5.54
C HIS A 103 3.86 7.70 -6.49
N LYS A 104 4.21 8.15 -7.70
CA LYS A 104 3.22 8.34 -8.76
C LYS A 104 2.52 7.01 -9.07
N PRO A 105 1.24 7.03 -9.47
CA PRO A 105 0.55 5.83 -9.91
C PRO A 105 1.37 5.05 -10.94
N HIS A 106 1.29 3.72 -10.91
CA HIS A 106 2.02 2.79 -11.80
C HIS A 106 3.55 2.78 -11.64
N THR A 107 4.10 3.36 -10.56
CA THR A 107 5.52 3.17 -10.22
C THR A 107 5.76 1.74 -9.76
N ARG A 108 6.70 1.07 -10.40
CA ARG A 108 7.03 -0.35 -10.17
C ARG A 108 7.88 -0.51 -8.90
N CYS A 109 7.28 -0.46 -7.71
CA CYS A 109 8.02 -0.61 -6.45
C CYS A 109 7.07 -0.70 -5.23
N SER A 110 7.57 -0.36 -4.04
CA SER A 110 6.77 -0.02 -2.87
C SER A 110 5.80 1.13 -3.12
N ASP A 111 4.86 1.37 -2.19
CA ASP A 111 3.80 2.38 -2.34
C ASP A 111 4.29 3.82 -2.10
N GLY A 112 5.33 3.99 -1.28
CA GLY A 112 5.96 5.31 -1.09
C GLY A 112 7.32 5.26 -0.39
N LYS A 113 7.79 6.43 0.06
CA LYS A 113 9.05 6.60 0.79
C LYS A 113 8.87 7.40 2.08
N LEU A 114 9.65 7.02 3.09
CA LEU A 114 9.87 7.78 4.32
C LEU A 114 11.37 8.09 4.42
N GLY A 115 11.77 9.32 4.04
CA GLY A 115 13.18 9.64 3.82
C GLY A 115 13.83 8.69 2.81
N ASN A 116 14.83 7.92 3.26
CA ASN A 116 15.53 6.95 2.42
C ASN A 116 14.90 5.54 2.42
N ASP A 117 13.86 5.32 3.22
CA ASP A 117 13.23 4.02 3.36
C ASP A 117 12.07 3.85 2.37
N PHE A 118 12.08 2.73 1.63
CA PHE A 118 10.99 2.31 0.75
C PHE A 118 9.91 1.61 1.58
N VAL A 119 8.70 2.15 1.56
CA VAL A 119 7.59 1.73 2.42
C VAL A 119 6.50 1.07 1.59
N GLU A 120 6.26 -0.21 1.88
CA GLU A 120 5.06 -0.93 1.44
C GLU A 120 3.93 -0.67 2.43
N ILE A 121 2.73 -0.37 1.93
CA ILE A 121 1.52 -0.10 2.68
C ILE A 121 0.54 -1.26 2.45
N LYS A 122 -0.03 -1.76 3.55
CA LYS A 122 -1.11 -2.76 3.50
C LYS A 122 -2.23 -2.38 4.44
N THR A 123 -3.45 -2.41 3.94
CA THR A 123 -4.64 -2.16 4.76
C THR A 123 -5.28 -3.46 5.24
N ILE A 124 -5.63 -3.51 6.52
CA ILE A 124 -6.56 -4.49 7.09
C ILE A 124 -7.91 -3.80 7.18
N SER A 125 -8.85 -4.20 6.33
CA SER A 125 -10.22 -3.69 6.33
C SER A 125 -11.05 -4.30 7.47
N PRO A 126 -12.19 -3.68 7.83
CA PRO A 126 -13.06 -4.18 8.89
C PRO A 126 -13.60 -5.59 8.61
N GLU A 127 -13.79 -5.93 7.34
CA GLU A 127 -14.34 -7.22 6.89
C GLU A 127 -13.30 -8.35 6.89
N LYS A 128 -12.01 -8.04 7.11
CA LYS A 128 -10.95 -9.02 6.93
C LYS A 128 -10.70 -9.82 8.22
N ASP A 129 -11.08 -11.09 8.18
CA ASP A 129 -10.75 -12.04 9.25
C ASP A 129 -9.24 -12.31 9.37
N GLY A 130 -8.80 -12.52 10.61
CA GLY A 130 -7.47 -13.05 10.94
C GLY A 130 -6.34 -12.03 11.08
N GLU A 131 -6.64 -10.72 11.01
CA GLU A 131 -5.73 -9.59 11.27
C GLU A 131 -4.31 -9.78 10.70
N GLN A 132 -4.24 -10.29 9.47
CA GLN A 132 -2.99 -10.62 8.80
C GLN A 132 -2.87 -9.96 7.45
N VAL A 133 -1.66 -9.54 7.11
CA VAL A 133 -1.30 -9.05 5.78
C VAL A 133 -0.24 -9.92 5.13
N GLN A 134 -0.22 -9.88 3.80
CA GLN A 134 0.77 -10.56 3.00
C GLN A 134 1.50 -9.55 2.14
N VAL A 135 2.81 -9.72 2.04
CA VAL A 135 3.67 -8.91 1.17
C VAL A 135 4.56 -9.84 0.35
N LYS A 136 4.81 -9.49 -0.91
CA LYS A 136 5.70 -10.26 -1.79
C LYS A 136 7.13 -10.13 -1.29
N ARG A 137 7.81 -11.25 -1.07
CA ARG A 137 9.22 -11.25 -0.66
C ARG A 137 10.15 -10.70 -1.74
N ALA A 138 9.74 -10.69 -3.00
CA ALA A 138 10.49 -10.09 -4.09
C ALA A 138 10.28 -8.56 -4.21
N GLY A 139 9.30 -7.98 -3.50
CA GLY A 139 9.02 -6.55 -3.55
C GLY A 139 10.21 -5.71 -3.07
N ASN A 140 10.36 -4.51 -3.64
CA ASN A 140 11.43 -3.59 -3.29
C ASN A 140 10.98 -2.59 -2.20
N PHE A 141 10.87 -3.08 -0.97
CA PHE A 141 10.61 -2.27 0.21
C PHE A 141 11.59 -2.64 1.33
N ASN A 142 11.85 -1.74 2.27
CA ASN A 142 12.62 -2.04 3.48
C ASN A 142 11.83 -1.80 4.77
N ARG A 143 10.64 -1.21 4.67
CA ARG A 143 9.63 -1.12 5.73
C ARG A 143 8.25 -1.52 5.21
N LEU A 144 7.46 -2.10 6.10
CA LEU A 144 6.05 -2.38 5.90
C LEU A 144 5.26 -1.56 6.92
N LEU A 145 4.37 -0.71 6.43
CA LEU A 145 3.35 -0.02 7.20
C LEU A 145 2.02 -0.75 7.02
N VAL A 146 1.44 -1.21 8.12
CA VAL A 146 0.12 -1.82 8.12
C VAL A 146 -0.85 -0.83 8.72
N ILE A 147 -1.92 -0.51 8.00
CA ILE A 147 -3.01 0.34 8.47
C ILE A 147 -4.21 -0.55 8.75
N LYS A 148 -4.73 -0.52 9.97
CA LYS A 148 -5.95 -1.22 10.37
C LYS A 148 -7.09 -0.22 10.44
N ILE A 149 -8.21 -0.59 9.84
CA ILE A 149 -9.46 0.18 9.89
C ILE A 149 -10.50 -0.63 10.65
N THR A 150 -11.10 -0.05 11.68
CA THR A 150 -12.15 -0.70 12.48
C THR A 150 -13.54 -0.56 11.84
N GLU A 151 -14.53 -1.30 12.30
CA GLU A 151 -15.93 -1.16 11.86
C GLU A 151 -16.49 0.25 12.12
N GLN A 152 -15.90 0.99 13.06
CA GLN A 152 -16.23 2.37 13.40
C GLN A 152 -15.50 3.39 12.50
N PHE A 153 -14.75 2.91 11.50
CA PHE A 153 -13.88 3.72 10.62
C PHE A 153 -12.79 4.47 11.40
N GLU A 154 -12.26 3.84 12.46
CA GLU A 154 -11.07 4.32 13.17
C GLU A 154 -9.82 3.70 12.57
N PHE A 155 -8.73 4.48 12.50
CA PHE A 155 -7.49 4.09 11.84
C PHE A 155 -6.37 3.93 12.88
N GLU A 156 -5.64 2.82 12.78
CA GLU A 156 -4.40 2.60 13.54
C GLU A 156 -3.32 2.14 12.55
N GLY A 157 -2.13 2.75 12.61
CA GLY A 157 -0.99 2.31 11.80
C GLY A 157 0.10 1.67 12.67
N ARG A 158 0.75 0.63 12.14
CA ARG A 158 1.93 0.02 12.77
C ARG A 158 2.99 -0.29 11.73
N MET A 159 4.25 0.01 12.06
CA MET A 159 5.37 -0.11 11.15
C MET A 159 6.37 -1.17 11.60
N ILE A 160 6.85 -1.99 10.65
CA ILE A 160 7.89 -2.98 10.87
C ILE A 160 8.97 -2.90 9.80
N LYS A 161 10.24 -3.01 10.22
CA LYS A 161 11.37 -3.14 9.28
C LYS A 161 11.32 -4.51 8.61
N ARG A 162 11.68 -4.60 7.34
CA ARG A 162 11.72 -5.86 6.57
C ARG A 162 12.55 -6.95 7.24
N LYS A 163 13.63 -6.57 7.92
CA LYS A 163 14.49 -7.49 8.69
C LYS A 163 13.77 -8.15 9.87
N GLY A 164 12.67 -7.56 10.36
CA GLY A 164 11.81 -8.12 11.40
C GLY A 164 10.71 -9.04 10.88
N LEU A 165 10.55 -9.18 9.54
CA LEU A 165 9.59 -10.12 8.97
C LEU A 165 10.07 -11.56 9.14
N SER A 166 9.14 -12.49 9.30
CA SER A 166 9.45 -13.91 9.44
C SER A 166 10.25 -14.42 8.24
N LYS A 167 11.39 -15.06 8.53
CA LYS A 167 12.15 -15.80 7.52
C LYS A 167 11.34 -17.03 7.11
N GLY A 168 11.34 -17.35 5.83
CA GLY A 168 10.61 -18.51 5.31
C GLY A 168 10.80 -18.69 3.82
N GLU A 169 10.50 -19.89 3.34
CA GLU A 169 10.52 -20.27 1.94
C GLU A 169 9.12 -20.06 1.35
N GLY A 170 9.00 -19.27 0.28
CA GLY A 170 7.73 -18.95 -0.36
C GLY A 170 7.67 -17.52 -0.93
N VAL A 171 6.73 -17.28 -1.85
CA VAL A 171 6.60 -15.98 -2.54
C VAL A 171 6.20 -14.85 -1.58
N TYR A 172 5.40 -15.17 -0.55
CA TYR A 172 4.85 -14.19 0.37
C TYR A 172 5.43 -14.32 1.79
N ALA A 173 5.56 -13.19 2.47
CA ALA A 173 5.71 -13.12 3.91
C ALA A 173 4.36 -12.76 4.53
N ARG A 174 3.95 -13.51 5.56
CA ARG A 174 2.75 -13.22 6.36
C ARG A 174 3.13 -12.48 7.63
N VAL A 175 2.36 -11.45 7.95
CA VAL A 175 2.54 -10.62 9.14
C VAL A 175 1.21 -10.51 9.84
N SER A 176 1.18 -10.89 11.11
CA SER A 176 0.01 -10.70 11.98
C SER A 176 0.12 -9.36 12.70
N TRP A 177 -1.00 -8.64 12.78
CA TRP A 177 -1.12 -7.34 13.43
C TRP A 177 -0.56 -7.32 14.85
N SER A 178 -0.85 -8.35 15.65
CA SER A 178 -0.38 -8.48 17.03
C SER A 178 1.14 -8.58 17.16
N ASN A 179 1.83 -9.02 16.10
CA ASN A 179 3.28 -9.18 16.08
C ASN A 179 4.00 -7.91 15.60
N ILE A 180 3.25 -6.91 15.13
CA ILE A 180 3.80 -5.60 14.79
C ILE A 180 3.77 -4.76 16.07
N PRO A 181 4.93 -4.27 16.56
CA PRO A 181 4.93 -3.38 17.71
C PRO A 181 4.10 -2.14 17.40
N PRO A 182 3.34 -1.60 18.36
CA PRO A 182 2.73 -0.29 18.18
C PRO A 182 3.84 0.70 17.84
N THR A 183 3.60 1.61 16.90
CA THR A 183 4.48 2.76 16.70
C THR A 183 4.46 3.54 17.99
N LYS A 184 5.47 3.33 18.85
CA LYS A 184 5.71 4.21 19.98
C LYS A 184 5.90 5.60 19.37
N ASP A 185 5.20 6.59 19.91
CA ASP A 185 5.59 7.98 19.75
C ASP A 185 7.09 8.05 20.09
N GLU A 186 7.95 8.17 19.08
CA GLU A 186 9.31 8.60 19.34
C GLU A 186 9.15 10.02 19.91
N PRO A 187 9.62 10.30 21.13
CA PRO A 187 9.60 11.66 21.62
C PRO A 187 10.44 12.50 20.66
N GLN A 188 9.78 13.47 20.01
CA GLN A 188 10.47 14.53 19.28
C GLN A 188 11.40 15.20 20.29
N ALA A 189 12.70 14.95 20.14
CA ALA A 189 13.77 15.59 20.91
C ALA A 189 14.19 16.89 20.24
#